data_AF-A0A928KQR0-F1
#
_entry.id   AF-A0A928KQR0-F1
#
_cell.length_a   1.000
_cell.length_b   1.000
_cell.length_c   1.000
_cell.angle_alpha   90.00
_cell.angle_beta   90.00
_cell.angle_gamma   90.00
#
_symmetry.space_group_name_H-M   'P 1'
#
loop_
_entity.id
_entity.type
_entity.pdbx_description
1 polymer ?
#
loop_
_entity_poly.entity_id
_entity_poly.type
_entity_poly.pdbx_seq_one_letter_code
_entity_poly.pdbx_strand_id
1 'polypeptide(L)'
;MRKRIVRSVRQDQYEQVCSNLNRRGKSGAFDASYAVTIPVEDCEYLLRLEPCKKRKLEALQAVQVCRDGKERRFKLITDNLPRSALLELFLFR
;
A
#
# COMPACT_ATOMS: atom_id res chain seq x y z
N MET A 1 13.11 16.47 -0.78
CA MET A 1 12.09 15.85 -1.67
C MET A 1 11.86 14.40 -1.25
N ARG A 2 10.60 13.94 -1.08
CA ARG A 2 10.28 12.53 -0.76
C ARG A 2 10.38 11.71 -2.04
N LYS A 3 11.13 10.60 -2.03
CA LYS A 3 11.28 9.73 -3.21
C LYS A 3 9.98 8.96 -3.43
N ARG A 4 9.49 8.93 -4.69
CA ARG A 4 8.38 8.07 -5.10
C ARG A 4 8.85 6.61 -5.10
N ILE A 5 8.01 5.72 -4.60
CA ILE A 5 8.27 4.28 -4.57
C ILE A 5 7.32 3.65 -5.57
N VAL A 6 7.86 3.21 -6.71
CA VAL A 6 7.06 2.74 -7.85
C VAL A 6 7.59 1.40 -8.32
N ARG A 7 6.68 0.47 -8.63
CA ARG A 7 7.01 -0.83 -9.21
C ARG A 7 6.28 -1.03 -10.52
N SER A 8 7.00 -1.57 -11.50
CA SER A 8 6.40 -2.01 -12.76
C SER A 8 5.94 -3.45 -12.57
N VAL A 9 4.71 -3.73 -12.97
CA VAL A 9 4.04 -5.01 -12.74
C VAL A 9 3.77 -5.68 -14.09
N ARG A 10 3.89 -7.01 -14.15
CA ARG A 10 3.52 -7.78 -15.35
C ARG A 10 2.02 -7.63 -15.62
N GLN A 11 1.59 -7.80 -16.87
CA GLN A 11 0.22 -7.48 -17.27
C GLN A 11 -0.83 -8.30 -16.51
N ASP A 12 -0.67 -9.62 -16.51
CA ASP A 12 -1.48 -10.57 -15.75
C ASP A 12 -1.63 -10.18 -14.28
N GLN A 13 -0.49 -9.91 -13.62
CA GLN A 13 -0.48 -9.53 -12.22
C GLN A 13 -1.06 -8.12 -11.99
N TYR A 14 -0.87 -7.19 -12.91
CA TYR A 14 -1.38 -5.82 -12.80
C TYR A 14 -2.91 -5.80 -12.85
N GLU A 15 -3.52 -6.57 -13.74
CA GLU A 15 -4.97 -6.70 -13.84
C GLU A 15 -5.56 -7.33 -12.56
N GLN A 16 -4.91 -8.37 -12.04
CA GLN A 16 -5.29 -9.00 -10.77
C GLN A 16 -5.20 -8.01 -9.59
N VAL A 17 -4.11 -7.24 -9.53
CA VAL A 17 -3.91 -6.20 -8.51
C VAL A 17 -5.01 -5.14 -8.59
N CYS A 18 -5.30 -4.61 -9.77
CA CYS A 18 -6.36 -3.60 -9.95
C CYS A 18 -7.73 -4.13 -9.52
N SER A 19 -8.04 -5.38 -9.90
CA SER A 19 -9.28 -6.05 -9.48
C SER A 19 -9.36 -6.22 -7.95
N ASN A 20 -8.26 -6.63 -7.32
CA ASN A 20 -8.17 -6.77 -5.87
C ASN A 20 -8.37 -5.41 -5.16
N LEU A 21 -7.70 -4.35 -5.63
CA LEU A 21 -7.85 -3.00 -5.09
C LEU A 21 -9.29 -2.49 -5.20
N ASN A 22 -9.96 -2.70 -6.33
CA ASN A 22 -11.37 -2.33 -6.49
C ASN A 22 -12.31 -3.09 -5.55
N ARG A 23 -12.00 -4.35 -5.24
CA ARG A 23 -12.83 -5.18 -4.36
C ARG A 23 -12.59 -4.94 -2.87
N ARG A 24 -11.32 -4.72 -2.47
CA ARG A 24 -10.88 -4.77 -1.07
C ARG A 24 -10.23 -3.48 -0.58
N GLY A 25 -9.71 -2.67 -1.49
CA GLY A 25 -9.12 -1.39 -1.15
C GLY A 25 -10.19 -0.39 -0.75
N LYS A 26 -9.86 0.45 0.24
CA LYS A 26 -10.71 1.59 0.58
C LYS A 26 -10.26 2.80 -0.23
N SER A 27 -11.13 3.32 -1.08
CA SER A 27 -10.91 4.57 -1.82
C SER A 27 -12.00 5.58 -1.47
N GLY A 28 -11.64 6.87 -1.50
CA GLY A 28 -12.61 7.95 -1.45
C GLY A 28 -13.23 8.19 -2.82
N ALA A 29 -14.43 8.79 -2.87
CA ALA A 29 -15.16 9.02 -4.14
C ALA A 29 -14.37 9.82 -5.19
N PHE A 30 -13.40 10.63 -4.77
CA PHE A 30 -12.54 11.44 -5.62
C PHE A 30 -11.05 11.08 -5.51
N ASP A 31 -10.75 9.86 -5.04
CA ASP A 31 -9.39 9.39 -4.82
C ASP A 31 -9.04 8.27 -5.81
N ALA A 32 -7.96 8.44 -6.56
CA ALA A 32 -7.44 7.39 -7.45
C ALA A 32 -6.62 6.34 -6.69
N SER A 33 -6.38 6.58 -5.40
CA SER A 33 -5.60 5.71 -4.54
C SER A 33 -6.46 4.89 -3.59
N TYR A 34 -5.89 3.78 -3.12
CA TYR A 34 -6.54 2.79 -2.28
C TYR A 34 -5.72 2.62 -1.01
N ALA A 35 -6.37 2.59 0.15
CA ALA A 35 -5.77 2.12 1.38
C ALA A 35 -5.94 0.60 1.50
N VAL A 36 -4.81 -0.11 1.68
CA VAL A 36 -4.78 -1.56 1.96
C VAL A 36 -4.12 -1.83 3.30
N THR A 37 -4.57 -2.89 3.98
CA THR A 37 -3.99 -3.36 5.23
C THR A 37 -3.07 -4.55 4.96
N ILE A 38 -1.83 -4.47 5.45
CA ILE A 38 -0.80 -5.51 5.32
C ILE A 38 -0.42 -5.97 6.72
N PRO A 39 -0.88 -7.15 7.17
CA PRO A 39 -0.43 -7.74 8.43
C PRO A 39 0.97 -8.36 8.26
N VAL A 40 1.88 -8.04 9.16
CA VAL A 40 3.24 -8.58 9.24
C VAL A 40 3.50 -8.95 10.69
N GLU A 41 3.52 -10.26 10.99
CA GLU A 41 3.62 -10.78 12.36
C GLU A 41 2.60 -10.10 13.28
N ASP A 42 3.07 -9.52 14.39
CA ASP A 42 2.24 -8.83 15.38
C ASP A 42 1.95 -7.36 15.02
N CYS A 43 2.42 -6.90 13.86
CA CYS A 43 2.24 -5.55 13.36
C CYS A 43 1.25 -5.48 12.20
N GLU A 44 0.55 -4.35 12.11
CA GLU A 44 -0.35 -4.04 11.00
C GLU A 44 0.13 -2.77 10.32
N TYR A 45 0.18 -2.79 8.99
CA TYR A 45 0.56 -1.64 8.18
C TYR A 45 -0.59 -1.21 7.28
N LEU A 46 -0.81 0.09 7.18
CA LEU A 46 -1.66 0.69 6.16
C LEU A 46 -0.77 1.23 5.04
N LEU A 47 -1.00 0.77 3.82
CA LEU A 47 -0.29 1.22 2.63
C LEU A 47 -1.30 1.90 1.69
N ARG A 48 -0.99 3.13 1.27
CA ARG A 48 -1.77 3.86 0.27
C ARG A 48 -1.14 3.65 -1.10
N LEU A 49 -1.89 3.03 -1.99
CA LEU A 49 -1.46 2.56 -3.30
C LEU A 49 -2.22 3.27 -4.41
N GLU A 50 -1.53 3.64 -5.48
CA GLU A 50 -2.17 4.19 -6.69
C GLU A 50 -1.74 3.39 -7.92
N PRO A 51 -2.68 2.74 -8.62
CA PRO A 51 -2.44 2.22 -9.95
C PRO A 51 -2.15 3.36 -10.93
N CYS A 52 -1.07 3.22 -11.70
CA CYS A 52 -0.59 4.23 -12.62
C CYS A 52 -0.53 3.72 -14.05
N LYS A 53 -0.41 4.65 -15.00
CA LYS A 53 -0.17 4.34 -16.42
C LYS A 53 1.05 3.42 -16.59
N LYS A 54 1.05 2.65 -17.69
CA LYS A 54 2.12 1.71 -18.06
C LYS A 54 2.33 0.57 -17.04
N ARG A 55 1.23 0.09 -16.42
CA ARG A 55 1.23 -1.04 -15.47
C ARG A 55 2.16 -0.80 -14.28
N LYS A 56 2.07 0.39 -13.71
CA LYS A 56 2.88 0.78 -12.56
C LYS A 56 2.01 0.88 -11.32
N LEU A 57 2.57 0.54 -10.17
CA LEU A 57 1.93 0.72 -8.88
C LEU A 57 2.81 1.60 -8.02
N GLU A 58 2.24 2.67 -7.48
CA GLU A 58 2.95 3.61 -6.62
C GLU A 58 2.51 3.45 -5.16
N ALA A 59 3.48 3.35 -4.25
CA ALA A 59 3.26 3.44 -2.81
C ALA A 59 3.41 4.89 -2.35
N LEU A 60 2.26 5.57 -2.24
CA LEU A 60 2.17 6.99 -1.88
C LEU A 60 2.57 7.23 -0.42
N GLN A 61 2.06 6.39 0.48
CA GLN A 61 2.27 6.53 1.93
C GLN A 61 2.15 5.19 2.63
N ALA A 62 2.92 5.00 3.71
CA ALA A 62 2.74 3.89 4.62
C ALA A 62 2.66 4.37 6.07
N VAL A 63 1.89 3.66 6.88
CA VAL A 63 1.70 3.91 8.31
C VAL A 63 1.75 2.58 9.03
N GLN A 64 2.54 2.50 10.10
CA GLN A 64 2.45 1.39 11.04
C GLN A 64 1.33 1.67 12.04
N VAL A 65 0.49 0.68 12.27
CA VAL A 65 -0.59 0.70 13.27
C VAL A 65 -0.08 -0.03 14.51
N CYS A 66 0.18 0.72 15.58
CA CYS A 66 0.52 0.16 16.88
C CYS A 66 -0.76 0.06 17.72
N ARG A 67 -1.00 -1.09 18.33
CA ARG A 67 -2.11 -1.28 19.28
C ARG A 67 -1.56 -1.11 20.70
N ASP A 68 -2.11 -0.15 21.44
CA ASP A 68 -1.81 0.06 22.86
C ASP A 68 -3.12 -0.12 23.64
N GLY A 69 -3.35 -1.35 24.11
CA GLY A 69 -4.64 -1.75 24.69
C GLY A 69 -5.80 -1.60 23.70
N LYS A 70 -6.73 -0.68 24.00
CA LYS A 70 -7.89 -0.37 23.14
C LYS A 70 -7.61 0.73 22.11
N GLU A 71 -6.49 1.44 22.23
CA GLU A 71 -6.16 2.56 21.36
C GLU A 71 -5.33 2.12 20.15
N ARG A 72 -5.57 2.77 19.00
CA ARG A 72 -4.75 2.63 17.81
C ARG A 72 -3.88 3.87 17.65
N ARG A 73 -2.56 3.68 17.68
CA ARG A 73 -1.59 4.73 17.34
C ARG A 73 -1.07 4.50 15.93
N PHE A 74 -0.84 5.60 15.22
CA PHE A 74 -0.41 5.59 13.83
C PHE A 74 0.96 6.23 13.71
N LYS A 75 1.95 5.48 13.24
CA LYS A 75 3.31 5.97 12.99
C LYS A 75 3.56 6.07 11.50
N LEU A 76 3.71 7.30 10.98
CA LEU A 76 4.03 7.54 9.58
C LEU A 76 5.40 6.96 9.24
N ILE A 77 5.49 6.22 8.13
CA ILE A 77 6.74 5.70 7.60
C ILE A 77 7.26 6.68 6.55
N THR A 78 8.35 7.37 6.87
CA THR A 78 9.02 8.32 5.98
C THR A 78 10.08 7.64 5.12
N ASP A 79 10.69 6.56 5.62
CA ASP A 79 11.74 5.83 4.93
C ASP A 79 11.28 5.16 3.64
N ASN A 80 12.20 5.07 2.69
CA ASN A 80 11.94 4.48 1.37
C ASN A 80 11.92 2.95 1.43
N LEU A 81 12.83 2.35 2.20
CA LEU A 81 13.01 0.90 2.26
C LEU A 81 11.76 0.18 2.78
N PRO A 82 11.14 0.58 3.92
CA PRO A 82 9.95 -0.12 4.40
C PRO A 82 8.75 0.07 3.46
N ARG A 83 8.59 1.25 2.83
CA ARG A 83 7.56 1.47 1.80
C ARG A 83 7.76 0.55 0.59
N SER A 84 9.00 0.36 0.16
CA SER A 84 9.32 -0.57 -0.93
C SER A 84 9.04 -2.02 -0.53
N ALA A 85 9.43 -2.43 0.68
CA ALA A 85 9.18 -3.79 1.18
C ALA A 85 7.68 -4.09 1.29
N LEU A 86 6.89 -3.16 1.84
CA LEU A 86 5.44 -3.29 1.94
C LEU A 86 4.78 -3.40 0.56
N LEU A 87 5.28 -2.65 -0.44
CA LEU A 87 4.80 -2.76 -1.81
C LEU A 87 5.08 -4.14 -2.42
N GLU A 88 6.27 -4.71 -2.20
CA GLU A 88 6.56 -6.09 -2.63
C GLU A 88 5.64 -7.10 -1.91
N LEU A 89 5.49 -6.99 -0.59
CA LEU A 89 4.61 -7.87 0.19
C LEU A 89 3.17 -7.85 -0.30
N PHE A 90 2.67 -6.68 -0.73
CA PHE A 90 1.35 -6.56 -1.33
C PHE A 90 1.26 -7.26 -2.70
N LEU A 91 2.30 -7.17 -3.53
CA LEU A 91 2.30 -7.75 -4.87
C LEU A 91 2.41 -9.29 -4.87
N PHE A 92 3.03 -9.87 -3.85
CA PHE A 92 3.25 -11.32 -3.72
C PHE A 92 2.25 -12.04 -2.81
N ARG A 93 1.19 -11.36 -2.35
CA ARG A 93 0.08 -11.92 -1.56
C ARG A 93 -1.22 -11.93 -2.34
#